data_AF-X0YA52-F1
#
_entry.id   AF-X0YA52-F1
#
_cell.length_a   1.000
_cell.length_b   1.000
_cell.length_c   1.000
_cell.angle_alpha   90.00
_cell.angle_beta   90.00
_cell.angle_gamma   90.00
#
_symmetry.space_group_name_H-M   'P 1'
#
loop_
_entity.id
_entity.type
_entity.pdbx_description
1 polymer ?
#
loop_
_entity_poly.entity_id
_entity_poly.type
_entity_poly.pdbx_seq_one_letter_code
_entity_poly.pdbx_strand_id
1 'polypeptide(L)'
;METLIADYLSKLEFGELQSFKNMGVIPLLTSINGSPKYLTLKEALEKKLLNVKEVDEGGSVPELKVINKAKVSVLLLDGEELVGAKQNRVVNTTILSW
;
A
#
# COMPACT_ATOMS: atom_id res chain seq x y z
N MET A 1 -3.56 13.51 18.66
CA MET A 1 -3.09 12.96 17.37
C MET A 1 -1.89 13.74 16.87
N GLU A 2 -1.93 15.08 16.82
CA GLU A 2 -0.77 15.92 16.45
C GLU A 2 0.50 15.64 17.25
N THR A 3 0.40 15.53 18.58
CA THR A 3 1.58 15.25 19.44
C THR A 3 2.23 13.90 19.13
N LEU A 4 1.43 12.91 18.71
CA LEU A 4 1.92 11.58 18.35
C LEU A 4 2.67 11.63 17.02
N ILE A 5 2.14 12.37 16.05
CA ILE A 5 2.77 12.57 14.74
C ILE A 5 4.07 13.36 14.90
N ALA A 6 4.06 14.43 15.70
CA ALA A 6 5.26 15.21 15.99
C ALA A 6 6.35 14.37 16.67
N ASP A 7 5.99 13.54 17.65
CA ASP A 7 6.93 12.61 18.29
C ASP A 7 7.51 11.60 17.29
N TYR A 8 6.68 11.04 16.40
CA TYR A 8 7.13 10.14 15.33
C TYR A 8 8.12 10.82 14.37
N LEU A 9 7.77 12.01 13.89
CA LEU A 9 8.62 12.76 12.95
C LEU A 9 9.93 13.22 13.60
N SER A 10 9.91 13.54 14.90
CA SER A 10 11.11 13.94 15.64
C SER A 10 12.15 12.83 15.78
N LYS A 11 11.74 11.57 15.61
CA LYS A 11 12.58 10.37 15.67
C LYS A 11 12.97 9.85 14.29
N LEU A 12 12.68 10.61 13.23
CA LEU A 12 13.20 10.33 11.89
C LEU A 12 14.60 10.92 11.77
N GLU A 13 15.53 10.10 11.30
CA GLU A 13 16.90 10.50 10.98
C GLU A 13 17.10 10.38 9.48
N PHE A 14 17.79 11.35 8.89
CA PHE A 14 18.20 11.26 7.50
C PHE A 14 19.50 10.46 7.42
N GLY A 15 19.52 9.44 6.56
CA GLY A 15 20.73 8.74 6.19
C GLY A 15 21.61 9.58 5.27
N GLU A 16 22.78 9.03 4.91
CA GLU A 16 23.65 9.66 3.92
C GLU A 16 23.00 9.67 2.53
N LEU A 17 23.25 10.75 1.77
CA LEU A 17 22.79 10.85 0.38
C LEU A 17 23.40 9.73 -0.46
N GLN A 18 22.54 8.88 -1.02
CA GLN A 18 22.92 7.89 -2.01
C GLN A 18 22.70 8.45 -3.40
N SER A 19 23.76 8.59 -4.18
CA SER A 19 23.68 9.13 -5.55
C SER A 19 23.98 8.06 -6.60
N PHE A 20 23.18 8.00 -7.65
CA PHE A 20 23.47 7.25 -8.86
C PHE A 20 23.08 8.05 -10.10
N LYS A 21 24.06 8.34 -10.97
CA LYS A 21 23.90 9.23 -12.13
C LYS A 21 23.28 10.58 -11.71
N ASN A 22 22.11 10.91 -12.27
CA ASN A 22 21.36 12.13 -12.02
C ASN A 22 20.26 11.98 -10.95
N MET A 23 20.30 10.90 -10.15
CA MET A 23 19.36 10.64 -9.07
C MET A 23 20.07 10.61 -7.71
N GLY A 24 19.48 11.27 -6.72
CA GLY A 24 19.88 11.21 -5.32
C GLY A 24 18.73 10.72 -4.45
N VAL A 25 19.03 9.87 -3.48
CA VAL A 25 18.08 9.33 -2.51
C VAL A 25 18.63 9.60 -1.11
N ILE A 26 17.84 10.22 -0.25
CA ILE A 26 18.16 10.39 1.17
C ILE A 26 17.27 9.40 1.94
N PRO A 27 17.85 8.34 2.54
CA PRO A 27 17.08 7.39 3.33
C PRO A 27 16.44 8.06 4.55
N LEU A 28 15.22 7.67 4.88
CA LEU A 28 14.60 7.99 6.17
C LEU A 28 14.76 6.79 7.09
N LEU A 29 15.41 6.99 8.22
CA LEU A 29 15.69 5.99 9.24
C LEU A 29 14.89 6.32 10.49
N THR A 30 14.48 5.31 11.26
CA THR A 30 13.85 5.54 12.57
C THR A 30 14.15 4.39 13.50
N SER A 31 14.31 4.71 14.79
CA SER A 31 14.43 3.73 15.88
C SER A 31 13.07 3.26 16.41
N ILE A 32 11.97 3.79 15.87
CA ILE A 32 10.62 3.40 16.31
C ILE A 32 10.32 1.96 15.89
N ASN A 33 10.21 1.08 16.88
CA ASN A 33 9.76 -0.29 16.72
C ASN A 33 8.23 -0.34 16.81
N GLY A 34 7.58 -0.86 15.76
CA GLY A 34 6.12 -1.06 15.73
C GLY A 34 5.46 -0.48 14.48
N SER A 35 5.85 -0.95 13.31
CA SER A 35 5.08 -0.66 12.09
C SER A 35 3.68 -1.28 12.18
N PRO A 36 2.66 -0.64 11.59
CA PRO A 36 1.36 -1.28 11.44
C PRO A 36 1.58 -2.59 10.68
N LYS A 37 1.08 -3.70 11.23
CA LYS A 37 1.20 -5.00 10.55
C LYS A 37 0.18 -5.04 9.43
N TYR A 38 0.64 -4.85 8.20
CA TYR A 38 -0.14 -5.04 7.00
C TYR A 38 0.64 -5.85 5.97
N LEU A 39 -0.07 -6.38 4.98
CA LEU A 39 0.51 -6.87 3.73
C LEU A 39 0.28 -5.82 2.64
N THR A 40 1.25 -5.63 1.76
CA THR A 40 1.04 -4.88 0.51
C THR A 40 0.15 -5.67 -0.43
N LEU A 41 -0.45 -5.00 -1.42
CA LEU A 41 -1.25 -5.64 -2.47
C LEU A 41 -0.50 -6.81 -3.11
N LYS A 42 0.75 -6.59 -3.52
CA LYS A 42 1.60 -7.61 -4.13
C LYS A 42 1.79 -8.82 -3.22
N GLU A 43 2.19 -8.62 -1.97
CA GLU A 43 2.40 -9.72 -1.01
C GLU A 43 1.12 -10.51 -0.75
N ALA A 44 -0.03 -9.82 -0.66
CA ALA A 44 -1.31 -10.46 -0.40
C ALA A 44 -1.82 -11.27 -1.61
N LEU A 45 -1.59 -10.79 -2.83
CA LEU A 45 -1.88 -11.53 -4.06
C LEU A 45 -0.97 -12.74 -4.23
N GLU A 46 0.34 -12.60 -4.03
CA GLU A 46 1.32 -13.70 -4.10
C GLU A 46 1.01 -14.79 -3.08
N LYS A 47 0.61 -14.41 -1.86
CA LYS A 47 0.20 -15.34 -0.80
C LYS A 47 -1.22 -15.90 -0.99
N LYS A 48 -1.95 -15.46 -2.03
CA LYS A 48 -3.37 -15.81 -2.29
C LYS A 48 -4.31 -15.48 -1.11
N LEU A 49 -3.95 -14.45 -0.35
CA LEU A 49 -4.72 -13.95 0.80
C LEU A 49 -5.68 -12.82 0.43
N LEU A 50 -5.54 -12.24 -0.77
CA LEU A 50 -6.46 -11.24 -1.31
C LEU A 50 -7.17 -11.79 -2.53
N ASN A 51 -8.49 -11.61 -2.62
CA ASN A 51 -9.26 -11.90 -3.82
C ASN A 51 -9.94 -10.62 -4.30
N VAL A 52 -9.64 -10.22 -5.53
CA VAL A 52 -10.24 -9.05 -6.17
C VAL A 52 -11.17 -9.52 -7.28
N LYS A 53 -12.42 -9.09 -7.24
CA LYS A 53 -13.45 -9.43 -8.22
C LYS A 53 -14.07 -8.16 -8.80
N GLU A 54 -14.34 -8.16 -10.09
CA GLU A 54 -15.16 -7.12 -10.72
C GLU A 54 -16.63 -7.35 -10.37
N VAL A 55 -17.33 -6.27 -10.03
CA VAL A 55 -18.78 -6.25 -9.86
C VAL A 55 -19.34 -5.51 -11.07
N ASP A 56 -20.11 -6.22 -11.89
CA ASP A 56 -20.68 -5.69 -13.13
C ASP A 56 -22.17 -5.42 -12.87
N GLU A 57 -22.51 -4.20 -12.44
CA GLU A 57 -23.90 -3.75 -12.33
C GLU A 57 -24.22 -2.76 -13.47
N GLY A 58 -24.81 -3.31 -14.54
CA GLY A 58 -25.76 -2.59 -15.39
C GLY A 58 -25.41 -1.19 -15.87
N GLY A 59 -24.20 -0.96 -16.37
CA GLY A 59 -23.83 0.29 -17.07
C GLY A 59 -23.26 1.41 -16.20
N SER A 60 -22.95 1.15 -14.93
CA SER A 60 -22.18 2.08 -14.09
C SER A 60 -20.69 1.74 -14.10
N VAL A 61 -19.86 2.69 -13.65
CA VAL A 61 -18.39 2.59 -13.55
C VAL A 61 -18.00 1.24 -12.91
N PRO A 62 -17.07 0.46 -13.50
CA PRO A 62 -16.73 -0.86 -12.98
C PRO A 62 -16.12 -0.76 -11.58
N GLU A 63 -16.81 -1.34 -10.59
CA GLU A 63 -16.36 -1.39 -9.20
C GLU A 63 -15.59 -2.68 -8.90
N LEU A 64 -14.60 -2.58 -8.01
CA LEU A 64 -13.81 -3.71 -7.56
C LEU A 64 -14.23 -4.12 -6.14
N LYS A 65 -14.58 -5.40 -5.99
CA LYS A 65 -14.81 -6.04 -4.70
C LYS A 65 -13.55 -6.73 -4.23
N VAL A 66 -13.00 -6.26 -3.13
CA VAL A 66 -11.83 -6.84 -2.46
C VAL A 66 -12.30 -7.72 -1.30
N ILE A 67 -11.74 -8.92 -1.21
CA ILE A 67 -11.97 -9.86 -0.10
C ILE A 67 -10.61 -10.16 0.53
N ASN A 68 -10.36 -9.55 1.69
CA ASN A 68 -9.18 -9.85 2.51
C ASN A 68 -9.42 -11.15 3.31
N LYS A 69 -8.52 -12.13 3.16
CA LYS A 69 -8.49 -13.37 3.93
C LYS A 69 -7.27 -13.46 4.85
N ALA A 70 -6.43 -12.42 4.88
CA ALA A 70 -5.29 -12.37 5.78
C ALA A 70 -5.75 -12.16 7.22
N LYS A 71 -4.88 -12.50 8.17
CA LYS A 71 -5.07 -12.20 9.61
C LYS A 71 -4.66 -10.76 9.97
N VAL A 72 -4.21 -10.00 8.98
CA VAL A 72 -3.72 -8.62 9.09
C VAL A 72 -4.31 -7.81 7.95
N SER A 73 -4.30 -6.49 8.09
CA SER A 73 -4.80 -5.62 7.03
C SER A 73 -3.99 -5.77 5.74
N VAL A 74 -4.62 -5.48 4.61
CA VAL A 74 -3.95 -5.37 3.32
C VAL A 74 -4.02 -3.91 2.86
N LEU A 75 -2.86 -3.31 2.60
CA LEU A 75 -2.74 -1.96 2.08
C LEU A 75 -2.69 -2.01 0.54
N LEU A 76 -3.67 -1.37 -0.08
CA LEU A 76 -3.72 -1.10 -1.51
C LEU A 76 -3.40 0.38 -1.70
N LEU A 77 -2.31 0.68 -2.39
CA LEU A 77 -1.89 2.05 -2.65
C LEU A 77 -2.50 2.55 -3.97
N ASP A 78 -2.85 3.82 -3.99
CA ASP A 78 -3.19 4.52 -5.22
C ASP A 78 -2.01 4.46 -6.22
N GLY A 79 -2.32 4.19 -7.48
CA GLY A 79 -1.34 3.99 -8.54
C GLY A 79 -0.84 2.54 -8.70
N GLU A 80 -1.22 1.61 -7.83
CA GLU A 80 -0.86 0.19 -8.01
C GLU A 80 -1.67 -0.47 -9.13
N GLU A 81 -1.02 -1.31 -9.94
CA GLU A 81 -1.67 -2.06 -11.01
C GLU A 81 -2.16 -3.43 -10.52
N LEU A 82 -3.44 -3.72 -10.77
CA LEU A 82 -4.05 -5.04 -10.63
C LEU A 82 -3.92 -5.79 -11.95
N VAL A 83 -2.93 -6.68 -12.00
CA VAL A 83 -2.67 -7.53 -13.17
C VAL A 83 -3.37 -8.88 -13.01
N GLY A 84 -4.13 -9.32 -14.03
CA GLY A 84 -4.79 -10.63 -14.05
C GLY A 84 -6.28 -10.65 -13.67
N ALA A 85 -6.91 -9.49 -13.49
CA ALA A 85 -8.37 -9.35 -13.55
C ALA A 85 -8.87 -9.40 -15.02
N LYS A 86 -10.19 -9.33 -15.25
CA LYS A 86 -10.78 -9.36 -16.60
C LYS A 86 -10.23 -8.22 -17.47
N GLN A 87 -9.85 -7.11 -16.85
CA GLN A 87 -9.02 -6.05 -17.42
C GLN A 87 -7.91 -5.64 -16.44
N ASN A 88 -6.76 -5.21 -16.96
CA ASN A 88 -5.76 -4.55 -16.12
C ASN A 88 -6.28 -3.19 -15.66
N ARG A 89 -6.11 -2.88 -14.37
CA ARG A 89 -6.61 -1.64 -13.76
C ARG A 89 -5.58 -1.04 -12.82
N VAL A 90 -5.59 0.29 -12.74
CA VAL A 90 -4.85 1.04 -11.73
C VAL A 90 -5.80 1.36 -10.59
N VAL A 91 -5.42 1.03 -9.36
CA VAL A 91 -6.13 1.42 -8.14
C VAL A 91 -6.07 2.95 -8.04
N ASN A 92 -7.21 3.61 -7.86
CA ASN A 92 -7.29 5.08 -7.84
C ASN A 92 -7.47 5.66 -6.42
N THR A 93 -7.45 4.80 -5.40
CA THR A 93 -7.73 5.15 -4.01
C THR A 93 -6.89 4.29 -3.10
N THR A 94 -6.20 4.93 -2.15
CA THR A 94 -5.47 4.19 -1.12
C THR A 94 -6.42 3.65 -0.07
N ILE A 95 -6.41 2.33 0.16
CA ILE A 95 -7.30 1.65 1.10
C ILE A 95 -6.50 0.72 1.99
N LEU A 96 -6.77 0.75 3.30
CA LEU A 96 -6.31 -0.28 4.24
C LEU A 96 -7.50 -1.19 4.57
N SER A 97 -7.57 -2.35 3.91
CA SER A 97 -8.65 -3.32 4.11
C SER A 97 -8.33 -4.21 5.30
N TRP A 98 -9.24 -4.27 6.27
CA TRP A 98 -9.20 -5.27 7.34
C TRP A 98 -9.77 -6.60 6.86
#